data_AF-A0A6M5IY14-F1
#
_entry.id   AF-A0A6M5IY14-F1
#
_cell.length_a   1.000
_cell.length_b   1.000
_cell.length_c   1.000
_cell.angle_alpha   90.00
_cell.angle_beta   90.00
_cell.angle_gamma   90.00
#
_symmetry.space_group_name_H-M   'P 1'
#
loop_
_entity.id
_entity.type
_entity.pdbx_description
1 polymer ?
#
loop_
_entity_poly.entity_id
_entity_poly.type
_entity_poly.pdbx_seq_one_letter_code
_entity_poly.pdbx_strand_id
1 'polypeptide(L)'
;MTGMFRWVYEVSGPIDGAQQAVDEVLTSEQYVVEKRSAGEWHATLGTEPSFLQKMFTNADEPVILTVTFTQTGGGVEVELKRPTLYGVSGTGHGEVALAHLDKKYRATARAVHERLDGAGILLSSRE
;
A
#
# COMPACT_ATOMS: atom_id res chain seq x y z
N MET A 1 -7.22 19.48 4.93
CA MET A 1 -7.70 18.09 5.07
C MET A 1 -6.74 17.21 4.29
N THR A 2 -5.79 16.58 4.96
CA THR A 2 -4.80 15.70 4.31
C THR A 2 -5.55 14.42 3.93
N GLY A 3 -5.91 14.27 2.64
CA GLY A 3 -6.71 13.16 2.15
C GLY A 3 -6.10 11.81 2.53
N MET A 4 -6.94 10.86 2.92
CA MET A 4 -6.52 9.49 3.18
C MET A 4 -5.99 8.89 1.88
N PHE A 5 -4.72 8.46 1.83
CA PHE A 5 -4.19 7.78 0.65
C PHE A 5 -4.95 6.46 0.49
N ARG A 6 -5.65 6.36 -0.64
CA ARG A 6 -6.38 5.20 -1.10
C ARG A 6 -6.15 5.14 -2.60
N TRP A 7 -5.90 3.95 -3.11
CA TRP A 7 -5.81 3.72 -4.55
C TRP A 7 -6.53 2.42 -4.85
N VAL A 8 -7.33 2.41 -5.90
CA VAL A 8 -8.13 1.26 -6.31
C VAL A 8 -7.81 0.93 -7.76
N TYR A 9 -7.52 -0.33 -8.04
CA TYR A 9 -7.31 -0.89 -9.37
C TYR A 9 -8.40 -1.91 -9.65
N GLU A 10 -8.99 -1.86 -10.83
CA GLU A 10 -9.81 -2.94 -11.33
C GLU A 10 -8.98 -3.73 -12.33
N VAL A 11 -8.92 -5.04 -12.14
CA VAL A 11 -8.12 -5.93 -12.99
C VAL A 11 -8.97 -7.08 -13.51
N SER A 12 -8.69 -7.52 -14.74
CA SER A 12 -9.33 -8.67 -15.35
C SER A 12 -8.68 -9.97 -14.90
N GLY A 13 -9.47 -11.04 -14.83
CA GLY A 13 -8.96 -12.38 -14.57
C GLY A 13 -9.01 -12.81 -13.09
N PRO A 14 -8.27 -13.88 -12.73
CA PRO A 14 -8.31 -14.45 -11.39
C PRO A 14 -7.51 -13.63 -10.38
N ILE A 15 -7.94 -13.70 -9.11
CA ILE A 15 -7.28 -13.05 -7.97
C ILE A 15 -5.79 -13.39 -7.85
N ASP A 16 -5.38 -14.62 -8.19
CA ASP A 16 -4.00 -15.07 -8.09
C ASP A 16 -3.04 -14.24 -8.98
N GLY A 17 -3.49 -13.86 -10.17
CA GLY A 17 -2.68 -13.02 -11.08
C GLY A 17 -2.48 -11.61 -10.56
N ALA A 18 -3.54 -11.03 -9.98
CA ALA A 18 -3.49 -9.73 -9.32
C ALA A 18 -2.56 -9.76 -8.09
N GLN A 19 -2.70 -10.81 -7.27
CA GLN A 19 -1.89 -11.04 -6.09
C GLN A 19 -0.42 -11.17 -6.43
N GLN A 20 -0.08 -11.99 -7.43
CA GLN A 20 1.31 -12.14 -7.86
C GLN A 20 1.92 -10.81 -8.30
N ALA A 21 1.21 -10.05 -9.16
CA ALA A 21 1.70 -8.76 -9.63
C ALA A 21 1.96 -7.77 -8.49
N VAL A 22 1.07 -7.73 -7.49
CA VAL A 22 1.23 -6.85 -6.33
C VAL A 22 2.36 -7.35 -5.41
N ASP A 23 2.47 -8.65 -5.15
CA ASP A 23 3.52 -9.24 -4.29
C ASP A 23 4.92 -8.94 -4.82
N GLU A 24 5.11 -9.06 -6.14
CA GLU A 24 6.37 -8.72 -6.82
C GLU A 24 6.75 -7.26 -6.63
N VAL A 25 5.79 -6.34 -6.75
CA VAL A 25 6.04 -4.90 -6.55
C VAL A 25 6.35 -4.60 -5.09
N LEU A 26 5.55 -5.11 -4.15
CA LEU A 26 5.76 -4.88 -2.73
C LEU A 26 7.13 -5.42 -2.28
N THR A 27 7.53 -6.59 -2.76
CA THR A 27 8.86 -7.16 -2.49
C THR A 27 9.97 -6.30 -3.08
N SER A 28 9.82 -5.84 -4.34
CA SER A 28 10.78 -4.93 -4.99
C SER A 28 10.92 -3.60 -4.26
N GLU A 29 9.81 -3.09 -3.71
CA GLU A 29 9.76 -1.83 -2.96
C GLU A 29 10.20 -1.96 -1.50
N GLN A 30 10.70 -3.15 -1.10
CA GLN A 30 11.22 -3.49 0.23
C GLN A 30 10.14 -3.56 1.32
N TYR A 31 8.91 -3.91 0.95
CA TYR A 31 7.89 -4.26 1.92
C TYR A 31 8.03 -5.72 2.36
N VAL A 32 7.86 -5.94 3.66
CA VAL A 32 7.58 -7.23 4.28
C VAL A 32 6.07 -7.45 4.22
N VAL A 33 5.63 -8.44 3.47
CA VAL A 33 4.21 -8.72 3.25
C VAL A 33 3.72 -9.82 4.21
N GLU A 34 2.76 -9.48 5.05
CA GLU A 34 2.00 -10.41 5.89
C GLU A 34 0.63 -10.68 5.23
N LYS A 35 0.42 -11.90 4.74
CA LYS A 35 -0.83 -12.33 4.11
C LYS A 35 -1.83 -12.73 5.20
N ARG A 36 -2.63 -11.79 5.69
CA ARG A 36 -3.60 -12.00 6.79
C ARG A 36 -4.73 -12.95 6.38
N SER A 37 -5.18 -12.81 5.14
CA SER A 37 -6.20 -13.67 4.52
C SER A 37 -5.98 -13.77 3.01
N ALA A 38 -6.83 -14.58 2.35
CA ALA A 38 -6.83 -14.69 0.90
C ALA A 38 -7.19 -13.38 0.17
N GLY A 39 -7.73 -12.37 0.86
CA GLY A 39 -8.11 -11.09 0.25
C GLY A 39 -7.57 -9.87 0.98
N GLU A 40 -6.75 -10.03 2.03
CA GLU A 40 -6.24 -8.90 2.82
C GLU A 40 -4.81 -9.15 3.24
N TRP A 41 -3.91 -8.26 2.82
CA TRP A 41 -2.48 -8.30 3.10
C TRP A 41 -2.04 -7.02 3.80
N HIS A 42 -1.06 -7.15 4.68
CA HIS A 42 -0.40 -6.04 5.35
C HIS A 42 1.05 -5.97 4.87
N ALA A 43 1.41 -4.87 4.24
CA ALA A 43 2.77 -4.63 3.76
C ALA A 43 3.47 -3.62 4.68
N THR A 44 4.49 -4.06 5.39
CA THR A 44 5.29 -3.22 6.30
C THR A 44 6.61 -2.86 5.64
N LEU A 45 6.99 -1.59 5.65
CA LEU A 45 8.21 -1.13 4.97
C LEU A 45 9.48 -1.47 5.79
N GLY A 46 10.23 -2.51 5.40
CA GLY A 46 11.58 -2.86 5.89
C GLY A 46 11.75 -3.24 7.38
N THR A 47 12.78 -4.05 7.68
CA THR A 47 12.96 -4.88 8.91
C THR A 47 13.65 -4.23 10.12
N GLU A 48 13.61 -2.93 10.27
CA GLU A 48 13.90 -2.30 11.56
C GLU A 48 12.85 -1.22 11.78
N PRO A 49 12.48 -0.88 13.03
CA PRO A 49 11.69 0.30 13.29
C PRO A 49 12.50 1.49 12.79
N SER A 50 12.26 1.83 11.53
CA SER A 50 12.91 2.91 10.83
C SER A 50 12.74 4.12 11.72
N PHE A 51 13.78 4.94 11.81
CA PHE A 51 13.74 6.18 12.59
C PHE A 51 12.40 6.94 12.41
N LEU A 52 11.81 6.86 11.21
CA LEU A 52 10.48 7.35 10.89
C LEU A 52 9.34 6.65 11.66
N GLN A 53 9.26 5.30 11.70
CA GLN A 53 8.29 4.58 12.54
C GLN A 53 8.36 5.01 14.01
N LYS A 54 9.56 5.08 14.60
CA LYS A 54 9.74 5.55 15.99
C LYS A 54 9.32 7.00 16.23
N MET A 55 9.35 7.84 15.19
CA MET A 55 8.95 9.24 15.26
C MET A 55 7.44 9.45 15.06
N PHE A 56 6.70 8.44 14.59
CA PHE A 56 5.27 8.56 14.28
C PHE A 56 4.34 7.80 15.20
N THR A 57 4.75 6.62 15.65
CA THR A 57 3.94 5.82 16.55
C THR A 57 4.48 5.98 17.97
N ASN A 58 3.64 6.50 18.87
CA ASN A 58 3.90 6.37 20.30
C ASN A 58 3.80 4.87 20.62
N ALA A 59 4.93 4.17 20.55
CA ALA A 59 5.11 2.74 20.77
C ALA A 59 4.56 1.81 19.66
N ASP A 60 5.46 0.93 19.18
CA ASP A 60 5.25 -0.40 18.61
C ASP A 60 4.31 -0.63 17.41
N GLU A 61 3.54 0.35 16.92
CA GLU A 61 2.68 0.14 15.75
C GLU A 61 3.46 0.33 14.44
N PRO A 62 3.61 -0.72 13.60
CA PRO A 62 4.30 -0.60 12.33
C PRO A 62 3.48 0.26 11.35
N VAL A 63 4.20 0.98 10.50
CA VAL A 63 3.60 1.70 9.37
C VAL A 63 3.20 0.66 8.31
N ILE A 64 1.94 0.24 8.36
CA ILE A 64 1.36 -0.79 7.50
C ILE A 64 0.80 -0.14 6.23
N LEU A 65 0.91 -0.77 5.07
CA LEU A 65 0.08 -0.52 3.89
C LEU A 65 -0.89 -1.69 3.79
N THR A 66 -2.19 -1.43 3.87
CA THR A 66 -3.20 -2.46 3.70
C THR A 66 -3.47 -2.64 2.21
N VAL A 67 -3.43 -3.89 1.76
CA VAL A 67 -3.78 -4.28 0.39
C VAL A 67 -4.95 -5.24 0.45
N THR A 68 -6.07 -4.86 -0.18
CA THR A 68 -7.29 -5.69 -0.21
C THR A 68 -7.54 -6.15 -1.64
N PHE A 69 -7.89 -7.42 -1.81
CA PHE A 69 -8.27 -8.04 -3.08
C PHE A 69 -9.72 -8.52 -2.96
N THR A 70 -10.62 -7.94 -3.75
CA THR A 70 -12.04 -8.28 -3.75
C THR A 70 -12.42 -8.83 -5.11
N GLN A 71 -12.84 -10.10 -5.16
CA GLN A 71 -13.38 -10.67 -6.40
C GLN A 71 -14.73 -10.00 -6.73
N THR A 72 -14.85 -9.46 -7.92
CA THR A 72 -16.09 -8.89 -8.46
C THR A 72 -16.60 -9.76 -9.62
N GLY A 73 -17.86 -9.60 -10.01
CA GLY A 73 -18.49 -10.43 -11.06
C GLY A 73 -17.83 -10.34 -12.45
N GLY A 74 -16.89 -9.43 -12.66
CA GLY A 74 -16.14 -9.25 -13.92
C GLY A 74 -14.62 -9.18 -13.77
N GLY A 75 -14.06 -9.39 -12.57
CA GLY A 75 -12.63 -9.22 -12.32
C GLY A 75 -12.30 -9.17 -10.83
N VAL A 76 -11.25 -8.43 -10.48
CA VAL A 76 -10.77 -8.25 -9.11
C VAL A 76 -10.55 -6.77 -8.86
N GLU A 77 -11.05 -6.27 -7.74
CA GLU A 77 -10.73 -4.94 -7.23
C GLU A 77 -9.54 -5.07 -6.27
N VAL A 78 -8.45 -4.35 -6.54
CA VAL A 78 -7.27 -4.25 -5.69
C VAL A 78 -7.23 -2.88 -5.06
N GLU A 79 -7.35 -2.81 -3.73
CA GLU A 79 -7.27 -1.56 -2.98
C GLU A 79 -5.95 -1.48 -2.23
N LEU A 80 -5.21 -0.39 -2.41
CA LEU A 80 -4.08 0.01 -1.59
C LEU A 80 -4.51 1.15 -0.67
N LYS A 81 -4.40 0.95 0.64
CA LYS A 81 -4.84 1.94 1.62
C LYS A 81 -3.81 2.12 2.72
N ARG A 82 -3.48 3.38 3.03
CA ARG A 82 -2.68 3.66 4.24
C ARG A 82 -3.58 3.70 5.49
N PRO A 83 -3.06 3.30 6.66
CA PRO A 83 -3.71 3.50 7.94
C PRO A 83 -3.83 5.00 8.22
N THR A 84 -4.89 5.36 8.94
CA THR A 84 -5.04 6.71 9.46
C THR A 84 -3.99 6.92 10.55
N LEU A 85 -2.97 7.73 10.26
CA LEU A 85 -1.98 8.12 11.27
C LEU A 85 -2.62 9.16 12.19
N TYR A 86 -3.17 8.70 13.31
CA TYR A 86 -3.67 9.58 14.37
C TYR A 86 -2.48 10.04 15.22
N GLY A 87 -2.29 11.36 15.37
CA GLY A 87 -1.42 11.90 16.43
C GLY A 87 -0.15 12.63 16.03
N VAL A 88 0.09 12.95 14.74
CA VAL A 88 1.21 13.82 14.35
C VAL A 88 0.84 15.29 14.59
N SER A 89 0.62 15.67 15.84
CA SER A 89 0.41 17.06 16.25
C SER A 89 1.67 17.61 16.90
N GLY A 90 2.39 18.50 16.18
CA GLY A 90 3.13 19.58 16.84
C GLY A 90 4.65 19.64 16.71
N THR A 91 5.33 18.73 16.01
CA THR A 91 6.79 18.85 15.78
C THR A 91 7.09 18.71 14.28
N GLY A 92 7.74 19.70 13.66
CA GLY A 92 7.99 19.76 12.21
C GLY A 92 8.75 18.56 11.61
N HIS A 93 9.29 17.69 12.45
CA HIS A 93 9.85 16.40 12.04
C HIS A 93 8.79 15.38 11.59
N GLY A 94 7.57 15.45 12.14
CA GLY A 94 6.47 14.57 11.76
C GLY A 94 5.89 14.89 10.37
N GLU A 95 5.78 16.17 10.00
CA GLU A 95 5.24 16.55 8.69
C GLU A 95 6.15 16.10 7.53
N VAL A 96 7.47 16.26 7.69
CA VAL A 96 8.47 15.86 6.67
C VAL A 96 8.43 14.36 6.43
N ALA A 97 8.33 13.58 7.49
CA ALA A 97 8.38 12.14 7.36
C ALA A 97 6.99 11.55 6.94
N LEU A 98 5.88 12.24 7.20
CA LEU A 98 4.56 11.94 6.60
C LEU A 98 4.59 12.19 5.09
N ALA A 99 5.17 13.31 4.66
CA ALA A 99 5.35 13.61 3.25
C ALA A 99 6.26 12.59 2.56
N HIS A 100 7.28 12.09 3.26
CA HIS A 100 8.13 11.01 2.76
C HIS A 100 7.35 9.70 2.58
N LEU A 101 6.55 9.30 3.57
CA LEU A 101 5.68 8.11 3.48
C LEU A 101 4.63 8.27 2.37
N ASP A 102 3.99 9.43 2.26
CA ASP A 102 3.03 9.72 1.19
C ASP A 102 3.67 9.57 -0.20
N LYS A 103 4.87 10.14 -0.39
CA LYS A 103 5.64 9.98 -1.62
C LYS A 103 5.97 8.51 -1.90
N LYS A 104 6.36 7.74 -0.88
CA LYS A 104 6.66 6.32 -1.02
C LYS A 104 5.40 5.52 -1.40
N TYR A 105 4.27 5.75 -0.74
CA TYR A 105 3.01 5.07 -1.09
C TYR A 105 2.53 5.39 -2.51
N ARG A 106 2.64 6.65 -2.94
CA ARG A 106 2.33 7.04 -4.32
C ARG A 106 3.26 6.39 -5.33
N ALA A 107 4.54 6.27 -5.02
CA ALA A 107 5.49 5.54 -5.84
C ALA A 107 5.13 4.05 -5.92
N THR A 108 4.78 3.41 -4.79
CA THR A 108 4.31 2.02 -4.75
C THR A 108 3.05 1.83 -5.58
N ALA A 109 2.05 2.71 -5.45
CA ALA A 109 0.85 2.67 -6.28
C ALA A 109 1.19 2.75 -7.76
N ARG A 110 2.04 3.71 -8.16
CA ARG A 110 2.49 3.80 -9.55
C ARG A 110 3.20 2.54 -10.04
N ALA A 111 4.06 1.94 -9.23
CA ALA A 111 4.72 0.68 -9.58
C ALA A 111 3.73 -0.48 -9.73
N VAL A 112 2.71 -0.56 -8.86
CA VAL A 112 1.59 -1.53 -9.00
C VAL A 112 0.83 -1.30 -10.30
N HIS A 113 0.52 -0.04 -10.63
CA HIS A 113 -0.12 0.30 -11.90
C HIS A 113 0.70 -0.19 -13.10
N GLU A 114 1.99 0.17 -13.16
CA GLU A 114 2.89 -0.20 -14.26
C GLU A 114 3.04 -1.72 -14.39
N ARG A 115 3.04 -2.45 -13.26
CA ARG A 115 3.11 -3.92 -13.27
C ARG A 115 1.81 -4.57 -13.76
N LEU A 116 0.65 -4.08 -13.33
CA LEU A 116 -0.66 -4.57 -13.75
C LEU A 116 -0.94 -4.28 -15.23
N ASP A 117 -0.56 -3.09 -15.70
CA ASP A 117 -0.63 -2.69 -17.10
C ASP A 117 0.33 -3.52 -17.97
N GLY A 118 1.58 -3.68 -17.53
CA GLY A 118 2.56 -4.53 -18.21
C GLY A 118 2.19 -6.02 -18.23
N ALA A 119 1.37 -6.48 -17.29
CA ALA A 119 0.77 -7.82 -17.31
C ALA A 119 -0.47 -7.91 -18.23
N GLY A 120 -0.96 -6.79 -18.76
CA GLY A 120 -2.14 -6.73 -19.63
C GLY A 120 -3.46 -7.02 -18.92
N ILE A 121 -3.51 -6.86 -17.59
CA ILE A 121 -4.70 -7.18 -16.78
C ILE A 121 -5.36 -5.93 -16.18
N LEU A 122 -4.78 -4.75 -16.31
CA LEU A 122 -5.36 -3.52 -15.78
C LEU A 122 -6.56 -3.07 -16.62
N LEU A 123 -7.72 -2.92 -15.97
CA LEU A 123 -8.94 -2.38 -16.59
C LEU A 123 -9.12 -0.90 -16.27
N SER A 124 -8.94 -0.53 -15.00
CA SER A 124 -9.08 0.84 -14.54
C SER A 124 -8.26 1.09 -13.28
N SER A 125 -7.96 2.36 -13.00
CA SER A 125 -7.29 2.76 -11.76
C SER A 125 -7.78 4.12 -11.29
N ARG A 126 -7.96 4.31 -9.98
CA ARG A 126 -8.39 5.56 -9.36
C ARG A 126 -7.74 5.78 -7.99
N GLU A 127 -7.50 7.04 -7.65
CA GLU A 127 -7.12 7.49 -6.29
C GLU A 127 -8.36 7.95 -5.52
#